data_AF-A0A535R534-F1
#
_entry.id   AF-A0A535R534-F1
#
_cell.length_a   1.000
_cell.length_b   1.000
_cell.length_c   1.000
_cell.angle_alpha   90.00
_cell.angle_beta   90.00
_cell.angle_gamma   90.00
#
_symmetry.space_group_name_H-M   'P 1'
#
loop_
_entity.id
_entity.type
_entity.pdbx_description
1 polymer ?
#
loop_
_entity_poly.entity_id
_entity_poly.type
_entity_poly.pdbx_seq_one_letter_code
_entity_poly.pdbx_strand_id
1 'polypeptide(L)'
;MKRTFLAKLQISARYSLIGALLLVLGVPLYQLFVLIPSGYGDALTTLNSTLRWINTHSFLFLGYRALLIIAFALMLGLPFALFRIIVAQEILGREEDEEAGGDEGEEIDEQGENIEHGEDAPAQEKEEDGDQADGMPSFAWRGKGYAVIAAWTGWLGLIFFAGGTLASTIYLLSSASSISPQGALTDNVAPLTGFFAILTFTVGGGLLALSCLFFGAVIARSGRNLWPTMWVTFGYLALTIAALMSGSAVEVAFAPTTGQAILSTPAILLFALWVLWFAVMVVRLKPE
;
A
#
# COMPACT_ATOMS: atom_id res chain seq x y z
N MET A 1 5.09 -12.53 -24.64
CA MET A 1 4.85 -11.44 -23.67
C MET A 1 4.38 -11.92 -22.29
N LYS A 2 3.40 -12.84 -22.19
CA LYS A 2 2.86 -13.34 -20.90
C LYS A 2 3.92 -13.90 -19.92
N ARG A 3 4.87 -14.71 -20.40
CA ARG A 3 6.00 -15.23 -19.58
C ARG A 3 6.87 -14.14 -18.96
N THR A 4 7.11 -13.04 -19.69
CA THR A 4 7.92 -11.91 -19.19
C THR A 4 7.19 -11.12 -18.11
N PHE A 5 5.86 -11.02 -18.19
CA PHE A 5 5.03 -10.36 -17.19
C PHE A 5 5.00 -11.16 -15.88
N LEU A 6 4.71 -12.46 -15.95
CA LEU A 6 4.66 -13.33 -14.77
C LEU A 6 6.02 -13.41 -14.07
N ALA A 7 7.11 -13.52 -14.82
CA ALA A 7 8.46 -13.54 -14.25
C ALA A 7 8.77 -12.25 -13.47
N LYS A 8 8.43 -11.07 -14.02
CA LYS A 8 8.60 -9.78 -13.33
C LYS A 8 7.75 -9.70 -12.05
N LEU A 9 6.53 -10.22 -12.10
CA LEU A 9 5.62 -10.24 -10.96
C LEU A 9 6.14 -11.15 -9.83
N GLN A 10 6.59 -12.35 -10.17
CA GLN A 10 7.18 -13.30 -9.23
C GLN A 10 8.47 -12.76 -8.59
N ILE A 11 9.33 -12.08 -9.36
CA ILE A 11 10.53 -11.44 -8.81
C ILE A 11 10.16 -10.37 -7.78
N SER A 12 9.21 -9.49 -8.10
CA SER A 12 8.73 -8.47 -7.16
C SER A 12 8.14 -9.10 -5.88
N ALA A 13 7.37 -10.18 -6.05
CA ALA A 13 6.80 -10.93 -4.92
C ALA A 13 7.87 -11.60 -4.07
N ARG A 14 8.95 -12.15 -4.65
CA ARG A 14 10.07 -12.71 -3.87
C ARG A 14 10.78 -11.66 -3.04
N TYR A 15 11.04 -10.47 -3.59
CA TYR A 15 11.61 -9.37 -2.80
C TYR A 15 10.67 -8.94 -1.68
N SER A 16 9.37 -8.78 -2.00
CA SER A 16 8.35 -8.43 -1.00
C SER A 16 8.22 -9.50 0.10
N LEU A 17 8.38 -10.79 -0.24
CA LEU A 17 8.40 -11.90 0.72
C LEU A 17 9.56 -11.77 1.70
N ILE A 18 10.77 -11.51 1.20
CA ILE A 18 11.96 -11.34 2.03
C ILE A 18 11.79 -10.11 2.93
N GLY A 19 11.34 -8.98 2.36
CA GLY A 19 11.07 -7.76 3.13
C GLY A 19 10.03 -8.00 4.24
N ALA A 20 8.96 -8.73 3.93
CA ALA A 20 7.91 -9.02 4.92
C ALA A 20 8.42 -9.93 6.03
N LEU A 21 9.20 -10.96 5.70
CA LEU A 21 9.84 -11.81 6.72
C LEU A 21 10.83 -11.02 7.58
N LEU A 22 11.56 -10.07 7.01
CA LEU A 22 12.42 -9.17 7.79
C LEU A 22 11.60 -8.32 8.77
N LEU A 23 10.45 -7.78 8.38
CA LEU A 23 9.61 -6.99 9.30
C LEU A 23 8.92 -7.85 10.37
N VAL A 24 8.42 -9.04 10.01
CA VAL A 24 7.67 -9.91 10.93
C VAL A 24 8.58 -10.67 11.90
N LEU A 25 9.74 -11.13 11.42
CA LEU A 25 10.65 -11.97 12.20
C LEU A 25 12.00 -11.28 12.41
N GLY A 26 12.64 -10.81 11.35
CA GLY A 26 14.01 -10.27 11.43
C GLY A 26 14.17 -9.14 12.44
N VAL A 27 13.30 -8.12 12.35
CA VAL A 27 13.32 -6.94 13.22
C VAL A 27 12.95 -7.29 14.66
N PRO A 28 11.84 -7.99 14.96
CA PRO A 28 11.52 -8.39 16.32
C PRO A 28 12.57 -9.30 16.96
N LEU A 29 13.14 -10.25 16.21
CA LEU A 29 14.19 -11.14 16.73
C LEU A 29 15.48 -10.37 17.01
N TYR A 30 15.85 -9.41 16.15
CA TYR A 30 16.99 -8.52 16.41
C TYR A 30 16.77 -7.66 17.65
N GLN A 31 15.55 -7.13 17.82
CA GLN A 31 15.19 -6.40 19.04
C GLN A 31 15.30 -7.29 20.27
N LEU A 32 14.72 -8.49 20.24
CA LEU A 32 14.67 -9.40 21.39
C LEU A 32 16.04 -9.94 21.80
N PHE A 33 16.87 -10.36 20.84
CA PHE A 33 18.12 -11.06 21.14
C PHE A 33 19.36 -10.16 21.15
N VAL A 34 19.29 -8.97 20.55
CA VAL A 34 20.46 -8.08 20.42
C VAL A 34 20.24 -6.76 21.16
N LEU A 35 19.13 -6.07 20.88
CA LEU A 35 18.90 -4.74 21.45
C LEU A 35 18.46 -4.77 22.91
N ILE A 36 17.47 -5.59 23.27
CA ILE A 36 16.97 -5.65 24.65
C ILE A 36 18.08 -6.07 25.64
N PRO A 37 18.90 -7.12 25.37
CA PRO A 37 20.00 -7.49 26.25
C PRO A 37 21.10 -6.44 26.38
N SER A 38 21.22 -5.52 25.40
CA SER A 38 22.15 -4.39 25.45
C SER A 38 21.56 -3.14 26.10
N GLY A 39 20.38 -3.24 26.73
CA GLY A 39 19.75 -2.13 27.48
C GLY A 39 18.95 -1.15 26.62
N TYR A 40 18.61 -1.51 25.37
CA TYR A 40 17.85 -0.63 24.48
C TYR A 40 16.46 -0.25 25.04
N GLY A 41 15.80 -1.17 25.76
CA GLY A 41 14.49 -0.90 26.37
C GLY A 41 14.52 0.27 27.35
N ASP A 42 15.52 0.29 28.23
CA ASP A 42 15.72 1.37 29.21
C ASP A 42 16.15 2.68 28.52
N ALA A 43 16.91 2.57 27.42
CA ALA A 43 17.38 3.73 26.66
C ALA A 43 16.23 4.52 26.03
N LEU A 44 15.10 3.88 25.68
CA LEU A 44 13.94 4.51 25.05
C LEU A 44 13.12 5.42 25.98
N THR A 45 13.42 5.45 27.28
CA THR A 45 12.69 6.26 28.27
C THR A 45 12.76 7.76 28.02
N THR A 46 13.92 8.26 27.57
CA THR A 46 14.12 9.67 27.23
C THR A 46 14.99 9.82 25.98
N LEU A 47 14.87 10.96 25.30
CA LEU A 47 15.73 11.27 24.16
C LEU A 47 17.23 11.30 24.53
N ASN A 48 17.56 11.79 25.74
CA ASN A 48 18.95 11.84 26.22
C ASN A 48 19.51 10.43 26.47
N SER A 49 18.74 9.56 27.15
CA SER A 49 19.15 8.16 27.35
C SER A 49 19.28 7.42 26.02
N THR A 50 18.40 7.69 25.05
CA THR A 50 18.46 7.10 23.71
C THR A 50 19.75 7.50 23.00
N LEU A 51 20.09 8.78 22.97
CA LEU A 51 21.29 9.26 22.27
C LEU A 51 22.58 8.80 22.95
N ARG A 52 22.62 8.74 24.29
CA ARG A 52 23.75 8.14 25.02
C ARG A 52 23.93 6.67 24.67
N TRP A 53 22.84 5.91 24.64
CA TRP A 53 22.89 4.51 24.24
C TRP A 53 23.37 4.34 22.79
N ILE A 54 22.89 5.18 21.87
CA ILE A 54 23.34 5.18 20.47
C ILE A 54 24.84 5.49 20.37
N ASN A 55 25.36 6.42 21.17
CA ASN A 55 26.80 6.74 21.20
C ASN A 55 27.62 5.49 21.57
N THR A 56 27.21 4.76 22.61
CA THR A 56 27.92 3.55 23.05
C THR A 56 27.70 2.34 22.13
N HIS A 57 26.51 2.21 21.50
CA HIS A 57 26.08 1.04 20.73
C HIS A 57 25.76 1.38 19.27
N SER A 58 26.53 2.27 18.65
CA SER A 58 26.24 2.81 17.31
C SER A 58 26.06 1.72 16.25
N PHE A 59 26.86 0.65 16.30
CA PHE A 59 26.76 -0.47 15.36
C PHE A 59 25.47 -1.28 15.54
N LEU A 60 25.00 -1.48 16.78
CA LEU A 60 23.75 -2.19 17.05
C LEU A 60 22.55 -1.36 16.57
N PHE A 61 22.59 -0.05 16.84
CA PHE A 61 21.59 0.88 16.33
C PHE A 61 21.55 0.87 14.79
N LEU A 62 22.71 0.97 14.13
CA LEU A 62 22.80 0.97 12.68
C LEU A 62 22.31 -0.35 12.08
N GLY A 63 22.65 -1.49 12.69
CA GLY A 63 22.16 -2.81 12.26
C GLY A 63 20.63 -2.91 12.29
N TYR A 64 20.01 -2.48 13.39
CA TYR A 64 18.55 -2.41 13.50
C TYR A 64 17.91 -1.51 12.44
N ARG A 65 18.46 -0.30 12.25
CA ARG A 65 17.95 0.66 11.26
C ARG A 65 18.13 0.15 9.83
N ALA A 66 19.26 -0.48 9.52
CA ALA A 66 19.51 -1.09 8.21
C ALA A 66 18.51 -2.20 7.90
N LEU A 67 18.19 -3.07 8.87
CA LEU A 67 17.16 -4.10 8.70
C LEU A 67 15.81 -3.51 8.31
N LEU A 68 15.36 -2.45 9.00
CA LEU A 68 14.12 -1.74 8.65
C LEU A 68 14.18 -1.15 7.25
N ILE A 69 15.24 -0.40 6.92
CA ILE A 69 15.39 0.27 5.61
C ILE A 69 15.39 -0.76 4.48
N ILE A 70 16.16 -1.84 4.63
CA ILE A 70 16.23 -2.93 3.63
C ILE A 70 14.85 -3.58 3.48
N ALA A 71 14.15 -3.84 4.58
CA ALA A 71 12.85 -4.49 4.52
C ALA A 71 11.82 -3.67 3.72
N PHE A 72 11.75 -2.36 3.95
CA PHE A 72 10.88 -1.47 3.16
C PHE A 72 11.36 -1.27 1.71
N ALA A 73 12.68 -1.19 1.49
CA ALA A 73 13.23 -1.07 0.14
C ALA A 73 12.89 -2.29 -0.74
N LEU A 74 12.92 -3.50 -0.18
CA LEU A 74 12.54 -4.73 -0.86
C LEU A 74 11.06 -4.77 -1.26
N MET A 75 10.21 -3.96 -0.61
CA MET A 75 8.78 -3.86 -0.91
C MET A 75 8.46 -2.79 -1.96
N LEU A 76 9.42 -2.01 -2.47
CA LEU A 76 9.15 -0.91 -3.41
C LEU A 76 8.40 -1.35 -4.68
N GLY A 77 8.57 -2.60 -5.11
CA GLY A 77 7.86 -3.16 -6.27
C GLY A 77 6.42 -3.59 -5.98
N LEU A 78 5.99 -3.65 -4.72
CA LEU A 78 4.68 -4.15 -4.30
C LEU A 78 3.51 -3.34 -4.88
N PRO A 79 3.46 -2.00 -4.78
CA PRO A 79 2.27 -1.25 -5.20
C PRO A 79 1.97 -1.42 -6.70
N PHE A 80 3.02 -1.43 -7.52
CA PHE A 80 2.88 -1.67 -8.96
C PHE A 80 2.60 -3.13 -9.32
N ALA A 81 3.01 -4.09 -8.48
CA ALA A 81 2.64 -5.49 -8.65
C ALA A 81 1.13 -5.69 -8.40
N LEU A 82 0.60 -5.11 -7.33
CA LEU A 82 -0.85 -5.10 -7.02
C LEU A 82 -1.66 -4.41 -8.12
N PHE A 83 -1.23 -3.21 -8.54
CA PHE A 83 -1.86 -2.49 -9.65
C PHE A 83 -1.99 -3.35 -10.90
N ARG A 84 -0.92 -4.02 -11.30
CA ARG A 84 -0.94 -4.88 -12.50
C ARG A 84 -1.89 -6.06 -12.37
N ILE A 85 -2.00 -6.66 -11.19
CA ILE A 85 -2.93 -7.78 -10.95
C ILE A 85 -4.37 -7.26 -11.02
N ILE A 86 -4.67 -6.14 -10.37
CA ILE A 86 -6.01 -5.53 -10.38
C ILE A 86 -6.43 -5.19 -11.79
N VAL A 87 -5.58 -4.51 -12.57
CA VAL A 87 -5.87 -4.18 -13.96
C VAL A 87 -6.07 -5.44 -14.81
N ALA A 88 -5.29 -6.50 -14.58
CA ALA A 88 -5.47 -7.75 -15.30
C ALA A 88 -6.83 -8.42 -14.99
N GLN A 89 -7.26 -8.41 -13.72
CA GLN A 89 -8.56 -8.96 -13.34
C GLN A 89 -9.74 -8.11 -13.84
N GLU A 90 -9.61 -6.79 -13.83
CA GLU A 90 -10.64 -5.90 -14.39
C GLU A 90 -10.79 -6.04 -15.91
N ILE A 91 -9.72 -6.36 -16.64
CA ILE A 91 -9.80 -6.64 -18.08
C ILE A 91 -10.50 -7.98 -18.32
N LEU A 92 -10.12 -9.03 -17.59
CA LEU A 92 -10.72 -10.36 -17.73
C LEU A 92 -12.23 -10.34 -17.45
N GLY A 93 -12.65 -9.70 -16.36
CA GLY A 93 -14.08 -9.62 -16.06
C GLY A 93 -14.89 -8.79 -17.04
N ARG A 94 -14.24 -7.85 -17.77
CA ARG A 94 -14.90 -7.10 -18.84
C ARG A 94 -15.10 -7.96 -20.09
N GLU A 95 -14.13 -8.82 -20.42
CA GLU A 95 -14.26 -9.79 -21.51
C GLU A 95 -15.40 -10.78 -21.19
N GLU A 96 -15.49 -11.25 -19.94
CA GLU A 96 -16.59 -12.14 -19.49
C GLU A 96 -17.97 -11.45 -19.52
N ASP A 97 -18.07 -10.18 -19.10
CA ASP A 97 -19.33 -9.42 -19.15
C ASP A 97 -19.75 -9.08 -20.59
N GLU A 98 -18.80 -8.80 -21.49
CA GLU A 98 -19.06 -8.55 -22.92
C GLU A 98 -19.46 -9.84 -23.66
N GLU A 99 -18.88 -11.00 -23.29
CA GLU A 99 -19.28 -12.31 -23.82
C GLU A 99 -20.64 -12.78 -23.26
N ALA A 100 -20.93 -12.54 -21.98
CA ALA A 100 -22.20 -12.92 -21.36
C ALA A 100 -23.38 -11.99 -21.74
N GLY A 101 -23.10 -10.73 -22.11
CA GLY A 101 -24.10 -9.78 -22.60
C GLY A 101 -24.36 -9.83 -24.11
N GLY A 102 -23.65 -10.68 -24.85
CA GLY A 102 -23.75 -10.83 -26.30
C GLY A 102 -24.64 -11.98 -26.78
N ASP A 103 -25.24 -12.76 -25.86
CA ASP A 103 -25.94 -14.02 -26.19
C ASP A 103 -27.40 -14.06 -25.67
N GLU A 104 -28.05 -12.90 -25.56
CA GLU A 104 -29.51 -12.79 -25.37
C GLU A 104 -30.16 -12.01 -26.52
N GLY A 105 -29.92 -12.43 -27.77
CA GLY A 105 -30.47 -11.71 -28.93
C GLY A 105 -30.41 -12.37 -30.30
N GLU A 106 -30.37 -13.70 -30.43
CA GLU A 106 -30.66 -14.37 -31.71
C GLU A 106 -31.62 -15.55 -31.52
N GLU A 107 -32.92 -15.28 -31.45
CA GLU A 107 -33.97 -16.17 -31.98
C GLU A 107 -35.19 -15.34 -32.43
N ILE A 108 -35.21 -14.92 -33.69
CA ILE A 108 -36.47 -14.90 -34.46
C ILE A 108 -36.18 -15.52 -35.83
N ASP A 109 -36.67 -16.74 -35.98
CA ASP A 109 -36.69 -17.57 -37.18
C ASP A 109 -37.38 -16.89 -38.38
N GLU A 110 -36.72 -17.08 -39.53
CA GLU A 110 -37.23 -17.47 -40.85
C GLU A 110 -38.57 -16.94 -41.45
N GLN A 111 -38.40 -16.36 -42.64
CA GLN A 111 -39.19 -16.55 -43.88
C GLN A 111 -40.56 -15.85 -44.07
N GLY A 112 -40.54 -14.78 -44.88
CA GLY A 112 -41.35 -14.55 -46.10
C GLY A 112 -42.89 -14.55 -46.03
N GLU A 113 -43.51 -13.38 -46.26
CA GLU A 113 -44.49 -13.21 -47.36
C GLU A 113 -44.87 -11.74 -47.59
N ASN A 114 -45.34 -11.50 -48.81
CA ASN A 114 -45.42 -10.27 -49.57
C ASN A 114 -46.84 -9.66 -49.47
N ILE A 115 -47.05 -8.42 -48.99
CA ILE A 115 -48.27 -7.63 -49.30
C ILE A 115 -47.95 -6.13 -49.40
N GLU A 116 -48.25 -5.56 -50.57
CA GLU A 116 -48.22 -4.15 -50.98
C GLU A 116 -49.45 -3.34 -50.52
N HIS A 117 -49.26 -2.01 -50.49
CA HIS A 117 -50.21 -0.88 -50.65
C HIS A 117 -50.77 -0.11 -49.44
N GLY A 118 -50.53 1.22 -49.46
CA GLY A 118 -51.42 2.27 -48.95
C GLY A 118 -50.71 3.53 -48.42
N GLU A 119 -50.72 4.63 -49.18
CA GLU A 119 -50.17 5.96 -48.89
C GLU A 119 -50.85 6.72 -47.73
N ASP A 120 -50.08 7.47 -46.91
CA ASP A 120 -50.21 8.93 -46.65
C ASP A 120 -49.51 9.40 -45.34
N ALA A 121 -48.81 10.54 -45.44
CA ALA A 121 -47.76 11.16 -44.59
C ALA A 121 -48.20 11.81 -43.23
N PRO A 122 -47.37 12.58 -42.48
CA PRO A 122 -45.90 12.62 -42.28
C PRO A 122 -45.45 12.61 -40.78
N ALA A 123 -44.13 12.44 -40.57
CA ALA A 123 -43.30 12.98 -39.49
C ALA A 123 -43.79 12.85 -38.02
N GLN A 124 -43.28 11.83 -37.32
CA GLN A 124 -43.07 11.91 -35.86
C GLN A 124 -41.57 11.84 -35.55
N GLU A 125 -41.09 13.03 -35.22
CA GLU A 125 -39.98 13.43 -34.37
C GLU A 125 -39.13 12.32 -33.76
N LYS A 126 -37.83 12.42 -34.08
CA LYS A 126 -36.74 12.02 -33.20
C LYS A 126 -37.01 12.50 -31.76
N GLU A 127 -37.19 11.58 -30.83
CA GLU A 127 -36.80 11.81 -29.44
C GLU A 127 -35.32 11.44 -29.29
N GLU A 128 -34.47 12.29 -29.89
CA GLU A 128 -33.18 12.60 -29.29
C GLU A 128 -33.45 13.66 -28.22
N ASP A 129 -32.98 13.39 -27.01
CA ASP A 129 -32.40 14.31 -26.03
C ASP A 129 -33.11 14.47 -24.67
N GLY A 130 -32.28 14.58 -23.64
CA GLY A 130 -32.63 14.84 -22.24
C GLY A 130 -32.17 13.70 -21.31
N ASP A 131 -30.93 13.62 -20.85
CA ASP A 131 -30.23 14.68 -20.11
C ASP A 131 -28.71 14.59 -20.36
N GLN A 132 -28.19 15.41 -21.28
CA GLN A 132 -26.81 15.89 -21.20
C GLN A 132 -26.72 16.87 -20.01
N ALA A 133 -26.70 16.32 -18.80
CA ALA A 133 -26.10 17.00 -17.67
C ALA A 133 -24.58 16.98 -17.88
N ASP A 134 -24.05 18.12 -18.28
CA ASP A 134 -22.65 18.52 -18.22
C ASP A 134 -21.99 17.99 -16.92
N GLY A 135 -21.27 16.87 -17.00
CA GLY A 135 -20.83 16.19 -15.77
C GLY A 135 -20.23 14.79 -15.93
N MET A 136 -19.12 14.67 -16.66
CA MET A 136 -18.27 13.46 -16.79
C MET A 136 -18.96 12.21 -17.39
N PRO A 137 -18.27 11.42 -18.25
CA PRO A 137 -18.82 10.16 -18.72
C PRO A 137 -19.11 9.23 -17.53
N SER A 138 -20.20 8.45 -17.61
CA SER A 138 -20.66 7.49 -16.57
C SER A 138 -19.61 6.45 -16.14
N PHE A 139 -18.48 6.40 -16.86
CA PHE A 139 -17.36 5.48 -16.67
C PHE A 139 -16.01 6.15 -16.35
N ALA A 140 -15.94 7.48 -16.15
CA ALA A 140 -14.68 8.22 -16.05
C ALA A 140 -13.73 7.77 -14.91
N TRP A 141 -14.26 7.16 -13.85
CA TRP A 141 -13.53 6.86 -12.60
C TRP A 141 -13.71 5.42 -12.08
N ARG A 142 -14.10 4.44 -12.92
CA ARG A 142 -14.23 3.05 -12.47
C ARG A 142 -12.85 2.37 -12.33
N GLY A 143 -12.46 2.04 -11.08
CA GLY A 143 -11.41 1.06 -10.72
C GLY A 143 -9.96 1.48 -11.01
N LYS A 144 -9.64 1.73 -12.29
CA LYS A 144 -8.30 2.03 -12.79
C LYS A 144 -7.69 3.29 -12.17
N GLY A 145 -8.47 4.38 -12.07
CA GLY A 145 -7.99 5.64 -11.48
C GLY A 145 -7.58 5.47 -10.01
N TYR A 146 -8.40 4.78 -9.22
CA TYR A 146 -8.09 4.47 -7.83
C TYR A 146 -6.89 3.54 -7.69
N ALA A 147 -6.77 2.54 -8.56
CA ALA A 147 -5.62 1.64 -8.55
C ALA A 147 -4.30 2.36 -8.92
N VAL A 148 -4.35 3.35 -9.83
CA VAL A 148 -3.18 4.20 -10.16
C VAL A 148 -2.80 5.07 -8.96
N ILE A 149 -3.77 5.74 -8.33
CA ILE A 149 -3.51 6.55 -7.13
C ILE A 149 -2.92 5.66 -6.03
N ALA A 150 -3.51 4.48 -5.79
CA ALA A 150 -3.01 3.51 -4.83
C ALA A 150 -1.56 3.09 -5.08
N ALA A 151 -1.20 2.87 -6.34
CA ALA A 151 0.16 2.46 -6.71
C ALA A 151 1.17 3.58 -6.40
N TRP A 152 0.85 4.82 -6.79
CA TRP A 152 1.74 5.96 -6.57
C TRP A 152 1.84 6.35 -5.10
N THR A 153 0.72 6.41 -4.38
CA THR A 153 0.73 6.69 -2.94
C THR A 153 1.47 5.60 -2.19
N GLY A 154 1.28 4.33 -2.56
CA GLY A 154 2.01 3.22 -1.94
C GLY A 154 3.52 3.31 -2.18
N TRP A 155 3.92 3.58 -3.42
CA TRP A 155 5.33 3.69 -3.78
C TRP A 155 6.01 4.88 -3.10
N LEU A 156 5.38 6.06 -3.13
CA LEU A 156 5.86 7.24 -2.41
C LEU A 156 5.87 7.00 -0.90
N GLY A 157 4.84 6.35 -0.35
CA GLY A 157 4.75 6.01 1.07
C GLY A 157 5.93 5.15 1.53
N LEU A 158 6.28 4.11 0.77
CA LEU A 158 7.47 3.29 1.05
C LEU A 158 8.77 4.09 0.98
N ILE A 159 8.89 5.00 0.00
CA ILE A 159 10.07 5.88 -0.13
C ILE A 159 10.19 6.83 1.07
N PHE A 160 9.11 7.50 1.45
CA PHE A 160 9.10 8.40 2.60
C PHE A 160 9.38 7.65 3.90
N PHE A 161 8.87 6.43 4.04
CA PHE A 161 9.14 5.60 5.21
C PHE A 161 10.62 5.20 5.30
N ALA A 162 11.18 4.64 4.22
CA ALA A 162 12.58 4.24 4.17
C ALA A 162 13.54 5.44 4.26
N GLY A 163 13.25 6.51 3.51
CA GLY A 163 14.03 7.75 3.47
C GLY A 163 13.98 8.52 4.79
N GLY A 164 12.81 8.62 5.41
CA GLY A 164 12.67 9.23 6.74
C GLY A 164 13.40 8.43 7.81
N THR A 165 13.33 7.09 7.76
CA THR A 165 14.11 6.22 8.64
C THR A 165 15.61 6.42 8.44
N LEU A 166 16.09 6.49 7.20
CA LEU A 166 17.50 6.74 6.88
C LEU A 166 17.97 8.11 7.36
N ALA A 167 17.22 9.18 7.04
CA ALA A 167 17.54 10.54 7.45
C ALA A 167 17.59 10.68 8.99
N SER A 168 16.61 10.10 9.69
CA SER A 168 16.60 10.08 11.15
C SER A 168 17.78 9.31 11.73
N THR A 169 18.21 8.23 11.07
CA THR A 169 19.35 7.41 11.52
C THR A 169 20.65 8.19 11.43
N ILE A 170 20.88 8.86 10.29
CA ILE A 170 22.07 9.71 10.08
C ILE A 170 22.07 10.84 11.10
N TYR A 171 20.92 11.50 11.30
CA TYR A 171 20.79 12.58 12.26
C TYR A 171 21.07 12.14 13.69
N LEU A 172 20.41 11.08 14.17
CA LEU A 172 20.58 10.58 15.53
C LEU A 172 22.00 10.06 15.79
N LEU A 173 22.67 9.45 14.81
CA LEU A 173 24.08 9.07 14.94
C LEU A 173 24.98 10.30 15.08
N SER A 174 24.75 11.33 14.27
CA SER A 174 25.49 12.59 14.37
C SER A 174 25.25 13.26 15.72
N SER A 175 24.00 13.35 16.18
CA SER A 175 23.63 13.93 17.47
C SER A 175 24.16 13.12 18.65
N ALA A 176 24.19 11.79 18.55
CA ALA A 176 24.75 10.94 19.58
C ALA A 176 26.26 11.16 19.74
N SER A 177 26.99 11.32 18.63
CA SER A 177 28.44 11.54 18.65
C SER A 177 28.86 12.86 19.28
N SER A 178 27.96 13.86 19.34
CA SER A 178 28.22 15.18 19.94
C SER A 178 27.79 15.30 21.41
N ILE A 179 27.20 14.26 22.01
CA ILE A 179 26.83 14.26 23.43
C ILE A 179 28.07 14.06 24.29
N SER A 180 28.35 15.06 25.14
CA SER A 180 29.28 14.91 26.26
C SER A 180 28.54 14.44 27.53
N PRO A 181 29.22 13.77 28.48
CA PRO A 181 28.58 13.23 29.68
C PRO A 181 27.84 14.28 30.53
N GLN A 182 28.26 15.55 30.48
CA GLN A 182 27.66 16.69 31.20
C GLN A 182 26.94 17.70 30.29
N GLY A 183 26.88 17.48 28.97
CA GLY A 183 26.29 18.41 28.02
C GLY A 183 24.77 18.35 27.98
N ALA A 184 24.11 19.50 27.99
CA ALA A 184 22.71 19.60 27.61
C ALA A 184 22.54 19.20 26.13
N LEU A 185 21.38 18.63 25.79
CA LEU A 185 21.02 18.37 24.39
C LEU A 185 21.07 19.70 23.62
N THR A 186 21.59 19.67 22.39
CA THR A 186 21.51 20.86 21.52
C THR A 186 20.04 21.17 21.23
N ASP A 187 19.68 22.46 21.20
CA ASP A 187 18.27 22.93 21.16
C ASP A 187 17.45 22.37 19.98
N ASN A 188 18.13 21.87 18.93
CA ASN A 188 17.50 21.40 17.70
C ASN A 188 17.22 19.88 17.67
N VAL A 189 17.65 19.07 18.65
CA VAL A 189 17.54 17.60 18.56
C VAL A 189 16.10 17.11 18.71
N ALA A 190 15.37 17.65 19.67
CA ALA A 190 13.96 17.31 19.86
C ALA A 190 13.07 17.69 18.66
N PRO A 191 13.11 18.93 18.13
CA PRO A 191 12.27 19.31 16.99
C PRO A 191 12.63 18.56 15.70
N LEU A 192 13.91 18.31 15.42
CA LEU A 192 14.31 17.54 14.23
C LEU A 192 13.94 16.06 14.34
N THR A 193 14.05 15.45 15.53
CA THR A 193 13.56 14.09 15.75
C THR A 193 12.05 14.00 15.51
N GLY A 194 11.29 14.99 15.99
CA GLY A 194 9.86 15.09 15.72
C GLY A 194 9.53 15.27 14.24
N PHE A 195 10.29 16.11 13.52
CA PHE A 195 10.14 16.27 12.07
C PHE A 195 10.33 14.94 11.32
N PHE A 196 11.36 14.15 11.66
CA PHE A 196 11.57 12.84 11.05
C PHE A 196 10.48 11.82 11.39
N ALA A 197 9.91 11.90 12.60
CA ALA A 197 8.76 11.08 12.98
C ALA A 197 7.53 11.40 12.11
N ILE A 198 7.24 12.69 11.90
CA ILE A 198 6.16 13.14 10.99
C ILE A 198 6.42 12.63 9.57
N LEU A 199 7.64 12.80 9.05
CA LEU A 199 7.99 12.37 7.70
C LEU A 199 7.78 10.85 7.52
N THR A 200 8.19 10.06 8.50
CA THR A 200 8.15 8.59 8.43
C THR A 200 6.74 8.05 8.65
N PHE A 201 6.10 8.41 9.77
CA PHE A 201 4.85 7.80 10.21
C PHE A 201 3.61 8.55 9.73
N THR A 202 3.66 9.88 9.67
CA THR A 202 2.51 10.67 9.20
C THR A 202 2.47 10.72 7.68
N VAL A 203 3.55 11.19 7.02
CA VAL A 203 3.59 11.29 5.56
C VAL A 203 3.76 9.91 4.93
N GLY A 204 4.82 9.18 5.27
CA GLY A 204 5.08 7.84 4.75
C GLY A 204 3.96 6.86 5.11
N GLY A 205 3.64 6.74 6.41
CA GLY A 205 2.58 5.87 6.89
C GLY A 205 1.18 6.25 6.40
N GLY A 206 0.86 7.54 6.30
CA GLY A 206 -0.42 8.01 5.76
C GLY A 206 -0.58 7.72 4.25
N LEU A 207 0.48 7.88 3.47
CA LEU A 207 0.48 7.50 2.05
C LEU A 207 0.31 5.99 1.85
N LEU A 208 0.94 5.17 2.71
CA LEU A 208 0.73 3.72 2.74
C LEU A 208 -0.71 3.37 3.15
N ALA A 209 -1.29 4.10 4.10
CA ALA A 209 -2.68 3.93 4.49
C ALA A 209 -3.64 4.19 3.32
N LEU A 210 -3.42 5.27 2.57
CA LEU A 210 -4.19 5.58 1.36
C LEU A 210 -4.05 4.48 0.30
N SER A 211 -2.84 3.98 0.09
CA SER A 211 -2.61 2.85 -0.83
C SER A 211 -3.41 1.62 -0.43
N CYS A 212 -3.35 1.23 0.84
CA CYS A 212 -4.11 0.09 1.38
C CYS A 212 -5.62 0.32 1.29
N LEU A 213 -6.09 1.55 1.53
CA LEU A 213 -7.49 1.92 1.43
C LEU A 213 -8.00 1.73 0.00
N PHE A 214 -7.30 2.30 -0.98
CA PHE A 214 -7.75 2.23 -2.37
C PHE A 214 -7.64 0.81 -2.95
N PHE A 215 -6.54 0.10 -2.70
CA PHE A 215 -6.42 -1.31 -3.12
C PHE A 215 -7.49 -2.18 -2.44
N GLY A 216 -7.69 -2.01 -1.14
CA GLY A 216 -8.72 -2.72 -0.38
C GLY A 216 -10.13 -2.44 -0.90
N ALA A 217 -10.46 -1.18 -1.15
CA ALA A 217 -11.77 -0.75 -1.62
C ALA A 217 -12.07 -1.29 -3.03
N VAL A 218 -11.09 -1.26 -3.94
CA VAL A 218 -11.26 -1.81 -5.30
C VAL A 218 -11.55 -3.31 -5.24
N ILE A 219 -10.76 -4.07 -4.48
CA ILE A 219 -10.94 -5.52 -4.35
C ILE A 219 -12.27 -5.86 -3.64
N ALA A 220 -12.58 -5.18 -2.52
CA ALA A 220 -13.79 -5.44 -1.74
C ALA A 220 -15.07 -5.08 -2.50
N ARG A 221 -15.06 -4.00 -3.30
CA ARG A 221 -16.21 -3.59 -4.13
C ARG A 221 -16.49 -4.60 -5.23
N SER A 222 -15.46 -5.04 -5.94
CA SER A 222 -15.58 -6.03 -7.00
C SER A 222 -16.00 -7.40 -6.45
N GLY A 223 -15.66 -7.68 -5.19
CA GLY A 223 -16.18 -8.81 -4.44
C GLY A 223 -15.93 -10.15 -5.12
N ARG A 224 -16.84 -11.11 -4.90
CA ARG A 224 -16.75 -12.46 -5.47
C ARG A 224 -17.05 -12.52 -6.97
N ASN A 225 -17.49 -11.42 -7.58
CA ASN A 225 -17.79 -11.38 -9.01
C ASN A 225 -16.50 -11.44 -9.82
N LEU A 226 -15.45 -10.72 -9.38
CA LEU A 226 -14.16 -10.67 -10.07
C LEU A 226 -13.03 -11.40 -9.33
N TRP A 227 -13.20 -11.66 -8.03
CA TRP A 227 -12.11 -12.15 -7.19
C TRP A 227 -12.45 -13.44 -6.45
N PRO A 228 -11.49 -14.38 -6.35
CA PRO A 228 -11.61 -15.51 -5.43
C PRO A 228 -11.77 -15.05 -3.98
N THR A 229 -12.45 -15.85 -3.14
CA THR A 229 -12.74 -15.49 -1.74
C THR A 229 -11.49 -15.06 -0.93
N MET A 230 -10.33 -15.68 -1.17
CA MET A 230 -9.07 -15.30 -0.49
C MET A 230 -8.64 -13.86 -0.81
N TRP A 231 -8.85 -13.40 -2.04
CA TRP A 231 -8.53 -12.03 -2.44
C TRP A 231 -9.51 -11.02 -1.85
N VAL A 232 -10.79 -11.38 -1.72
CA VAL A 232 -11.78 -10.53 -1.04
C VAL A 232 -11.39 -10.32 0.43
N THR A 233 -11.01 -11.38 1.14
CA THR A 233 -10.52 -11.26 2.53
C THR A 233 -9.22 -10.45 2.63
N PHE A 234 -8.34 -10.58 1.65
CA PHE A 234 -7.13 -9.78 1.54
C PHE A 234 -7.45 -8.28 1.35
N GLY A 235 -8.49 -7.95 0.58
CA GLY A 235 -9.00 -6.59 0.40
C GLY A 235 -9.56 -5.98 1.68
N TYR A 236 -10.39 -6.73 2.42
CA TYR A 236 -10.90 -6.26 3.72
C TYR A 236 -9.78 -6.05 4.75
N LEU A 237 -8.79 -6.93 4.79
CA LEU A 237 -7.63 -6.76 5.66
C LEU A 237 -6.85 -5.48 5.32
N ALA A 238 -6.73 -5.13 4.04
CA ALA A 238 -6.12 -3.87 3.61
C ALA A 238 -6.87 -2.65 4.15
N LEU A 239 -8.21 -2.69 4.21
CA LEU A 239 -9.02 -1.62 4.81
C LEU A 239 -8.78 -1.49 6.32
N THR A 240 -8.66 -2.61 7.04
CA THR A 240 -8.31 -2.60 8.46
C THR A 240 -6.93 -2.01 8.70
N ILE A 241 -5.94 -2.38 7.87
CA ILE A 241 -4.59 -1.82 7.93
C ILE A 241 -4.61 -0.32 7.65
N ALA A 242 -5.38 0.13 6.66
CA ALA A 242 -5.52 1.54 6.35
C ALA A 242 -6.08 2.34 7.54
N ALA A 243 -7.07 1.80 8.26
CA ALA A 243 -7.62 2.43 9.46
C ALA A 243 -6.57 2.55 10.57
N LEU A 244 -5.82 1.48 10.85
CA LEU A 244 -4.76 1.48 11.87
C LEU A 244 -3.60 2.42 11.51
N MET A 245 -3.14 2.39 10.26
CA MET A 245 -2.07 3.27 9.80
C MET A 245 -2.50 4.74 9.81
N SER A 246 -3.75 5.04 9.44
CA SER A 246 -4.30 6.40 9.53
C SER A 246 -4.38 6.87 10.99
N GLY A 247 -4.89 6.03 11.90
CA GLY A 247 -4.92 6.35 13.33
C GLY A 247 -3.52 6.62 13.89
N SER A 248 -2.54 5.78 13.55
CA SER A 248 -1.14 5.98 13.93
C SER A 248 -0.54 7.26 13.33
N ALA A 249 -0.86 7.60 12.07
CA ALA A 249 -0.35 8.80 11.41
C ALA A 249 -0.83 10.08 12.12
N VAL A 250 -2.11 10.08 12.53
CA VAL A 250 -2.73 11.16 13.28
C VAL A 250 -2.14 11.29 14.68
N GLU A 251 -1.95 10.18 15.39
CA GLU A 251 -1.33 10.17 16.73
C GLU A 251 0.08 10.79 16.71
N VAL A 252 0.92 10.41 15.74
CA VAL A 252 2.26 11.01 15.59
C VAL A 252 2.18 12.48 15.21
N ALA A 253 1.19 12.90 14.41
CA ALA A 253 1.02 14.30 14.05
C ALA A 253 0.68 15.18 15.27
N PHE A 254 -0.08 14.65 16.25
CA PHE A 254 -0.41 15.36 17.48
C PHE A 254 0.72 15.38 18.51
N ALA A 255 1.59 14.35 18.52
CA ALA A 255 2.67 14.23 19.50
C ALA A 255 4.01 13.78 18.84
N PRO A 256 4.59 14.59 17.95
CA PRO A 256 5.71 14.15 17.11
C PRO A 256 7.01 13.86 17.89
N THR A 257 7.19 14.49 19.05
CA THR A 257 8.37 14.31 19.92
C THR A 257 8.41 12.96 20.62
N THR A 258 7.29 12.22 20.65
CA THR A 258 7.24 10.85 21.18
C THR A 258 7.83 9.82 20.20
N GLY A 259 8.08 10.22 18.95
CA GLY A 259 8.73 9.42 17.91
C GLY A 259 7.82 8.38 17.29
N GLN A 260 7.25 7.48 18.08
CA GLN A 260 6.47 6.35 17.62
C GLN A 260 5.15 6.22 18.38
N ALA A 261 4.03 6.24 17.66
CA ALA A 261 2.67 6.05 18.20
C ALA A 261 2.42 4.63 18.71
N ILE A 262 1.50 4.44 19.66
CA ILE A 262 1.15 3.13 20.21
C ILE A 262 0.68 2.17 19.10
N LEU A 263 -0.07 2.70 18.13
CA LEU A 263 -0.64 1.93 17.02
C LEU A 263 0.34 1.65 15.87
N SER A 264 1.49 2.31 15.83
CA SER A 264 2.41 2.19 14.70
C SER A 264 3.04 0.79 14.58
N THR A 265 3.48 0.19 15.69
CA THR A 265 4.04 -1.18 15.72
C THR A 265 3.02 -2.21 15.23
N PRO A 266 1.79 -2.30 15.80
CA PRO A 266 0.81 -3.26 15.31
C PRO A 266 0.38 -2.97 13.87
N ALA A 267 0.31 -1.70 13.44
CA ALA A 267 0.00 -1.35 12.07
C ALA A 267 1.07 -1.83 11.07
N ILE A 268 2.36 -1.65 11.39
CA ILE A 268 3.48 -2.11 10.55
C ILE A 268 3.53 -3.64 10.50
N LEU A 269 3.30 -4.32 11.63
CA LEU A 269 3.28 -5.78 11.66
C LEU A 269 2.11 -6.35 10.84
N LEU A 270 0.91 -5.78 10.97
CA LEU A 270 -0.23 -6.19 10.16
C LEU A 270 -0.02 -5.91 8.68
N PHE A 271 0.56 -4.75 8.34
CA PHE A 271 0.99 -4.45 6.97
C PHE A 271 1.99 -5.50 6.46
N ALA A 272 3.01 -5.84 7.26
CA ALA A 272 4.00 -6.85 6.87
C ALA A 272 3.37 -8.25 6.67
N LEU A 273 2.43 -8.65 7.53
CA LEU A 273 1.68 -9.90 7.36
C LEU A 273 0.81 -9.89 6.10
N TRP A 274 0.20 -8.76 5.78
CA TRP A 274 -0.56 -8.58 4.54
C TRP A 274 0.34 -8.66 3.30
N VAL A 275 1.52 -8.03 3.32
CA VAL A 275 2.53 -8.17 2.25
C VAL A 275 3.03 -9.61 2.14
N LEU A 276 3.24 -10.30 3.26
CA LEU A 276 3.63 -11.72 3.28
C LEU A 276 2.57 -12.58 2.60
N TRP A 277 1.30 -12.38 2.94
CA TRP A 277 0.18 -13.08 2.32
C TRP A 277 0.14 -12.82 0.81
N PHE A 278 0.23 -11.55 0.39
CA PHE A 278 0.32 -11.18 -1.03
C PHE A 278 1.44 -11.94 -1.74
N ALA A 279 2.65 -11.90 -1.17
CA ALA A 279 3.81 -12.50 -1.79
C ALA A 279 3.67 -14.03 -1.93
N VAL A 280 3.11 -14.71 -0.92
CA VAL A 280 2.83 -16.15 -0.97
C VAL A 280 1.82 -16.49 -2.07
N MET A 281 0.74 -15.69 -2.21
CA MET A 281 -0.25 -15.89 -3.27
C MET A 281 0.40 -15.79 -4.66
N VAL A 282 1.22 -14.75 -4.88
CA VAL A 282 1.81 -14.47 -6.19
C VAL A 282 2.94 -15.44 -6.55
N VAL A 283 3.78 -15.85 -5.59
CA VAL A 283 4.87 -16.81 -5.85
C VAL A 283 4.32 -18.19 -6.23
N ARG A 284 3.12 -18.56 -5.77
CA ARG A 284 2.48 -19.85 -6.09
C ARG A 284 1.83 -19.89 -7.48
N LEU A 285 1.69 -18.75 -8.16
CA LEU A 285 1.15 -18.71 -9.52
C LEU A 285 2.10 -19.44 -10.48
N LYS A 286 1.64 -20.51 -11.13
CA LYS A 286 2.39 -21.24 -12.15
C LYS A 286 2.24 -20.56 -13.52
N PRO A 287 3.29 -20.46 -14.34
CA PRO A 287 3.14 -20.15 -15.75
C PRO A 287 2.43 -21.32 -16.43
N GLU A 288 1.27 -21.05 -17.01
CA GLU A 288 0.68 -21.91 -18.04
C GLU A 288 1.52 -21.87 -19.34
#